data_AF-A0A956H3R9-F1
#
_entry.id   AF-A0A956H3R9-F1
#
_cell.length_a   1.000
_cell.length_b   1.000
_cell.length_c   1.000
_cell.angle_alpha   90.00
_cell.angle_beta   90.00
_cell.angle_gamma   90.00
#
_symmetry.space_group_name_H-M   'P 1'
#
loop_
_entity.id
_entity.type
_entity.pdbx_description
1 polymer ?
#
loop_
_entity_poly.entity_id
_entity_poly.type
_entity_poly.pdbx_seq_one_letter_code
_entity_poly.pdbx_strand_id
1 'polypeptide(L)'
;MQRLALPALLAGLAATMVLAHGDVHDRRAGFPQDADVLYLPPPQHLERMSLGYREALADLIWIRAVIFAGERSGATNYGWIMEYLEAIYTLAPQFRKPYAWGGVAFIYSGENIDRNMVDRAIELYRRGVAHFPEDHELLFALGMLLTRDVQSVPGYDQVEREQAMDEGAALIRKAAAFGAPPLVRQLAATLISEGGADQLAIQFLESQLLQAEDEDHRRLLRRKLEAIVGESGFESIERLRQEFEAERMANYPYVPPDLYALIRANDLAK
;
A
#
# COMPACT_ATOMS: atom_id res chain seq x y z
N MET A 1 -6.36 -36.14 42.90
CA MET A 1 -5.29 -35.12 42.75
C MET A 1 -5.39 -34.27 41.46
N GLN A 2 -6.08 -34.71 40.39
CA GLN A 2 -6.20 -33.94 39.14
C GLN A 2 -7.04 -32.64 39.22
N ARG A 3 -7.94 -32.49 40.20
CA ARG A 3 -8.86 -31.34 40.29
C ARG A 3 -8.20 -30.00 40.70
N LEU A 4 -7.01 -30.04 41.32
CA LEU A 4 -6.26 -28.85 41.72
C LEU A 4 -5.18 -28.46 40.70
N ALA A 5 -4.88 -29.32 39.73
CA ALA A 5 -3.83 -29.08 38.74
C ALA A 5 -4.24 -27.97 37.75
N LEU A 6 -5.50 -27.95 37.31
CA LEU A 6 -6.03 -26.95 36.38
C LEU A 6 -6.00 -25.51 36.92
N PRO A 7 -6.53 -25.21 38.13
CA PRO A 7 -6.46 -23.85 38.67
C PRO A 7 -5.03 -23.40 39.00
N ALA A 8 -4.17 -24.31 39.45
CA ALA A 8 -2.76 -23.99 39.70
C ALA A 8 -2.00 -23.65 38.39
N LEU A 9 -2.32 -24.34 37.30
CA LEU A 9 -1.72 -24.09 35.98
C LEU A 9 -2.24 -22.79 35.37
N LEU A 10 -3.53 -22.48 35.53
CA LEU A 10 -4.10 -21.18 35.13
C LEU A 10 -3.53 -20.01 35.94
N ALA A 11 -3.38 -20.18 37.26
CA ALA A 11 -2.76 -19.18 38.12
C ALA A 11 -1.28 -18.98 37.77
N GLY A 12 -0.56 -20.06 37.44
CA GLY A 12 0.81 -20.00 36.94
C GLY A 12 0.92 -19.23 35.63
N LEU A 13 0.06 -19.55 34.65
CA LEU A 13 0.00 -18.83 33.38
C LEU A 13 -0.33 -17.34 33.56
N ALA A 14 -1.32 -17.02 34.39
CA ALA A 14 -1.67 -15.63 34.70
C ALA A 14 -0.52 -14.89 35.38
N ALA A 15 0.17 -15.51 36.34
CA ALA A 15 1.34 -14.93 36.99
C ALA A 15 2.48 -14.69 35.99
N THR A 16 2.78 -15.65 35.09
CA THR A 16 3.79 -15.46 34.05
C THR A 16 3.41 -14.37 33.06
N MET A 17 2.13 -14.26 32.71
CA MET A 17 1.61 -13.21 31.83
C MET A 17 1.75 -11.83 32.47
N VAL A 18 1.41 -11.69 33.76
CA VAL A 18 1.54 -10.41 34.50
C VAL A 18 3.00 -10.01 34.65
N LEU A 19 3.89 -10.95 34.98
CA LEU A 19 5.32 -10.67 35.11
C LEU A 19 5.94 -10.27 33.75
N ALA A 20 5.59 -10.98 32.68
CA ALA A 20 6.03 -10.62 31.33
C ALA A 20 5.47 -9.27 30.89
N HIS A 21 4.21 -8.97 31.21
CA HIS A 21 3.59 -7.70 30.89
C HIS A 21 4.24 -6.54 31.65
N GLY A 22 4.61 -6.73 32.92
CA GLY A 22 5.34 -5.75 33.72
C GLY A 22 6.71 -5.43 33.14
N ASP A 23 7.52 -6.44 32.81
CA ASP A 23 8.84 -6.25 32.19
C ASP A 23 8.75 -5.58 30.82
N VAL A 24 7.74 -5.91 30.00
CA VAL A 24 7.48 -5.25 28.72
C VAL A 24 7.02 -3.80 28.92
N HIS A 25 6.16 -3.54 29.90
CA HIS A 25 5.68 -2.20 30.22
C HIS A 25 6.81 -1.28 30.71
N ASP A 26 7.67 -1.78 31.59
CA ASP A 26 8.81 -1.03 32.12
C ASP A 26 9.85 -0.75 31.03
N ARG A 27 10.07 -1.71 30.13
CA ARG A 27 10.88 -1.47 28.94
C ARG A 27 10.25 -0.42 28.05
N ARG A 28 8.93 -0.47 27.81
CA ARG A 28 8.18 0.52 27.01
C ARG A 28 8.24 1.93 27.60
N ALA A 29 8.26 2.06 28.93
CA ALA A 29 8.35 3.35 29.61
C ALA A 29 9.68 4.10 29.33
N GLY A 30 10.73 3.38 28.93
CA GLY A 30 12.01 3.96 28.49
C GLY A 30 12.07 4.35 27.02
N PHE A 31 11.04 4.05 26.21
CA PHE A 31 11.00 4.44 24.80
C PHE A 31 10.49 5.89 24.67
N PRO A 32 11.00 6.66 23.68
CA PRO A 32 10.47 7.99 23.39
C PRO A 32 8.95 7.92 23.18
N GLN A 33 8.19 8.84 23.78
CA GLN A 33 6.73 8.91 23.62
C GLN A 33 6.32 9.10 22.15
N ASP A 34 7.23 9.61 21.32
CA ASP A 34 7.07 9.84 19.88
C ASP A 34 7.31 8.56 19.04
N ALA A 35 7.64 7.44 19.68
CA ALA A 35 7.86 6.13 19.09
C ALA A 35 6.77 5.15 19.50
N ASP A 36 5.53 5.39 19.08
CA ASP A 36 4.44 4.43 19.21
C ASP A 36 4.58 3.27 18.19
N VAL A 37 5.77 2.69 18.10
CA VAL A 37 6.08 1.49 17.32
C VAL A 37 5.51 0.30 18.08
N LEU A 38 4.55 -0.41 17.48
CA LEU A 38 4.16 -1.73 17.98
C LEU A 38 5.31 -2.70 17.66
N TYR A 39 5.94 -3.29 18.68
CA TYR A 39 6.93 -4.35 18.43
C TYR A 39 6.20 -5.67 18.20
N LEU A 40 6.41 -6.30 17.03
CA LEU A 40 5.82 -7.60 16.74
C LEU A 40 6.81 -8.74 17.05
N PRO A 41 6.37 -9.79 17.76
CA PRO A 41 7.07 -11.07 17.76
C PRO A 41 7.28 -11.59 16.33
N PRO A 42 8.29 -12.46 16.10
CA PRO A 42 8.49 -13.06 14.80
C PRO A 42 7.21 -13.76 14.28
N PRO A 43 6.91 -13.70 12.97
CA PRO A 43 5.61 -14.14 12.43
C PRO A 43 5.20 -15.58 12.81
N GLN A 44 6.18 -16.49 12.90
CA GLN A 44 6.00 -17.88 13.34
C GLN A 44 5.49 -18.06 14.79
N HIS A 45 5.63 -17.03 15.63
CA HIS A 45 5.09 -17.02 16.99
C HIS A 45 3.70 -16.39 17.01
N LEU A 46 3.43 -15.42 16.14
CA LEU A 46 2.13 -14.75 16.02
C LEU A 46 1.01 -15.74 15.68
N GLU A 47 1.27 -16.72 14.82
CA GLU A 47 0.27 -17.75 14.48
C GLU A 47 -0.22 -18.50 15.72
N ARG A 48 0.69 -18.88 16.62
CA ARG A 48 0.35 -19.55 17.89
C ARG A 48 -0.29 -18.60 18.89
N MET A 49 0.20 -17.36 18.94
CA MET A 49 -0.33 -16.32 19.82
C MET A 49 -1.74 -15.84 19.41
N SER A 50 -2.13 -16.06 18.16
CA SER A 50 -3.49 -15.76 17.68
C SER A 50 -4.57 -16.65 18.30
N LEU A 51 -4.19 -17.77 18.94
CA LEU A 51 -5.11 -18.76 19.53
C LEU A 51 -6.20 -19.24 18.56
N GLY A 52 -5.88 -19.29 17.25
CA GLY A 52 -6.80 -19.68 16.19
C GLY A 52 -7.51 -18.51 15.50
N TYR A 53 -7.36 -17.27 15.99
CA TYR A 53 -7.94 -16.06 15.40
C TYR A 53 -6.91 -15.29 14.57
N ARG A 54 -6.33 -15.95 13.56
CA ARG A 54 -5.22 -15.40 12.77
C ARG A 54 -5.63 -14.14 12.00
N GLU A 55 -6.80 -14.17 11.39
CA GLU A 55 -7.35 -13.09 10.58
C GLU A 55 -7.67 -11.87 11.46
N ALA A 56 -8.29 -12.08 12.63
CA ALA A 56 -8.56 -10.98 13.55
C ALA A 56 -7.27 -10.34 14.09
N LEU A 57 -6.23 -11.14 14.35
CA LEU A 57 -4.92 -10.61 14.72
C LEU A 57 -4.29 -9.84 13.55
N ALA A 58 -4.42 -10.32 12.32
CA ALA A 58 -3.95 -9.63 11.13
C ALA A 58 -4.67 -8.28 10.93
N ASP A 59 -5.99 -8.22 11.16
CA ASP A 59 -6.76 -6.98 11.09
C ASP A 59 -6.29 -5.94 12.13
N LEU A 60 -5.99 -6.38 13.35
CA LEU A 60 -5.45 -5.49 14.40
C LEU A 60 -4.06 -4.96 14.02
N ILE A 61 -3.19 -5.82 13.48
CA ILE A 61 -1.87 -5.41 13.00
C ILE A 61 -2.01 -4.45 11.81
N TRP A 62 -2.97 -4.68 10.92
CA TRP A 62 -3.24 -3.82 9.77
C TRP A 62 -3.66 -2.41 10.19
N ILE A 63 -4.62 -2.28 11.12
CA ILE A 63 -5.03 -0.98 11.67
C ILE A 63 -3.81 -0.23 12.23
N ARG A 64 -2.95 -0.94 12.98
CA ARG A 64 -1.73 -0.34 13.53
C ARG A 64 -0.75 0.09 12.45
N ALA A 65 -0.59 -0.70 11.39
CA ALA A 65 0.32 -0.39 10.28
C ALA A 65 -0.11 0.89 9.55
N VAL A 66 -1.41 1.07 9.30
CA VAL A 66 -1.94 2.26 8.64
C VAL A 66 -1.78 3.50 9.51
N ILE A 67 -2.12 3.42 10.81
CA ILE A 67 -1.94 4.54 11.76
C ILE A 67 -0.46 4.93 11.84
N PHE A 68 0.42 3.95 12.01
CA PHE A 68 1.86 4.20 12.10
C PHE A 68 2.42 4.88 10.83
N ALA A 69 1.92 4.50 9.66
CA ALA A 69 2.30 5.13 8.41
C ALA A 69 1.76 6.55 8.27
N GLY A 70 0.54 6.82 8.75
CA GLY A 70 -0.10 8.14 8.73
C GLY A 70 0.56 9.16 9.66
N GLU A 71 0.86 8.78 10.90
CA GLU A 71 1.47 9.65 11.93
C GLU A 71 2.89 10.09 11.55
N ARG A 72 3.63 9.29 10.77
CA ARG A 72 5.03 9.55 10.43
C ARG A 72 5.27 10.05 9.01
N SER A 73 4.24 10.57 8.36
CA SER A 73 4.33 11.21 7.04
C SER A 73 5.54 12.18 6.98
N GLY A 74 6.65 11.75 6.36
CA GLY A 74 7.90 12.54 6.21
C GLY A 74 9.15 11.98 6.89
N ALA A 75 9.02 11.07 7.87
CA ALA A 75 10.15 10.43 8.58
C ALA A 75 9.84 8.96 8.93
N THR A 76 9.11 8.27 8.05
CA THR A 76 8.63 6.92 8.29
C THR A 76 9.82 5.95 8.31
N ASN A 77 9.98 5.21 9.41
CA ASN A 77 10.95 4.13 9.47
C ASN A 77 10.36 2.90 8.76
N TYR A 78 10.64 2.78 7.46
CA TYR A 78 10.13 1.75 6.54
C TYR A 78 10.35 0.31 7.00
N GLY A 79 11.40 0.06 7.80
CA GLY A 79 11.65 -1.26 8.36
C GLY A 79 10.45 -1.79 9.13
N TRP A 80 9.81 -0.94 9.96
CA TRP A 80 8.68 -1.35 10.79
C TRP A 80 7.41 -1.65 9.99
N ILE A 81 7.14 -0.86 8.95
CA ILE A 81 6.00 -1.13 8.07
C ILE A 81 6.15 -2.52 7.43
N MET A 82 7.37 -2.91 7.05
CA MET A 82 7.59 -4.26 6.53
C MET A 82 7.37 -5.33 7.56
N GLU A 83 7.84 -5.13 8.78
CA GLU A 83 7.59 -6.11 9.84
C GLU A 83 6.09 -6.34 10.06
N TYR A 84 5.28 -5.28 9.98
CA TYR A 84 3.82 -5.39 10.04
C TYR A 84 3.24 -6.14 8.86
N LEU A 85 3.65 -5.79 7.64
CA LEU A 85 3.14 -6.45 6.44
C LEU A 85 3.53 -7.94 6.40
N GLU A 86 4.77 -8.29 6.74
CA GLU A 86 5.21 -9.69 6.80
C GLU A 86 4.44 -10.51 7.84
N ALA A 87 4.14 -9.92 9.00
CA ALA A 87 3.29 -10.54 10.00
C ALA A 87 1.88 -10.78 9.46
N ILE A 88 1.29 -9.78 8.78
CA ILE A 88 -0.04 -9.90 8.18
C ILE A 88 -0.07 -10.97 7.09
N TYR A 89 0.92 -10.99 6.19
CA TYR A 89 1.00 -12.01 5.12
C TYR A 89 1.14 -13.43 5.66
N THR A 90 1.83 -13.59 6.79
CA THR A 90 1.94 -14.89 7.47
C THR A 90 0.63 -15.31 8.13
N LEU A 91 -0.07 -14.36 8.74
CA LEU A 91 -1.30 -14.64 9.48
C LEU A 91 -2.50 -14.86 8.54
N ALA A 92 -2.66 -13.99 7.54
CA ALA A 92 -3.80 -13.90 6.65
C ALA A 92 -3.35 -13.62 5.20
N PRO A 93 -2.81 -14.63 4.48
CA PRO A 93 -2.32 -14.46 3.10
C PRO A 93 -3.43 -14.08 2.10
N GLN A 94 -4.69 -14.35 2.43
CA GLN A 94 -5.85 -13.96 1.61
C GLN A 94 -6.32 -12.53 1.92
N PHE A 95 -5.60 -11.78 2.76
CA PHE A 95 -5.93 -10.38 3.03
C PHE A 95 -5.34 -9.48 1.94
N ARG A 96 -6.13 -9.20 0.90
CA ARG A 96 -5.74 -8.43 -0.29
C ARG A 96 -5.18 -7.03 0.02
N LYS A 97 -5.86 -6.25 0.89
CA LYS A 97 -5.58 -4.82 1.10
C LYS A 97 -4.10 -4.53 1.46
N PRO A 98 -3.48 -5.25 2.41
CA PRO A 98 -2.05 -5.14 2.70
C PRO A 98 -1.12 -5.25 1.49
N TYR A 99 -1.38 -6.16 0.55
CA TYR A 99 -0.56 -6.31 -0.66
C TYR A 99 -0.65 -5.07 -1.56
N ALA A 100 -1.86 -4.57 -1.79
CA ALA A 100 -2.10 -3.39 -2.62
C ALA A 100 -1.45 -2.14 -2.01
N TRP A 101 -1.57 -1.97 -0.70
CA TRP A 101 -1.04 -0.80 0.00
C TRP A 101 0.49 -0.86 0.19
N GLY A 102 1.03 -2.02 0.54
CA GLY A 102 2.43 -2.20 0.92
C GLY A 102 3.41 -1.83 -0.19
N GLY A 103 3.11 -2.20 -1.42
CA GLY A 103 4.00 -1.89 -2.54
C GLY A 103 3.96 -0.41 -2.97
N VAL A 104 2.83 0.28 -2.81
CA VAL A 104 2.74 1.74 -3.03
C VAL A 104 3.48 2.51 -1.93
N ALA A 105 3.39 2.04 -0.68
CA ALA A 105 4.13 2.60 0.45
C ALA A 105 5.66 2.50 0.26
N PHE A 106 6.14 1.44 -0.40
CA PHE A 106 7.57 1.17 -0.61
C PHE A 106 8.29 2.14 -1.54
N ILE A 107 7.69 2.43 -2.70
CA ILE A 107 8.39 3.13 -3.78
C ILE A 107 8.39 4.64 -3.57
N TYR A 108 7.34 5.19 -2.95
CA TYR A 108 7.06 6.62 -3.07
C TYR A 108 7.17 7.37 -1.74
N SER A 109 7.92 6.85 -0.79
CA SER A 109 8.03 7.48 0.53
C SER A 109 9.50 7.69 0.96
N GLY A 110 10.47 7.09 0.28
CA GLY A 110 11.89 7.38 0.47
C GLY A 110 12.34 8.62 -0.32
N GLU A 111 13.16 9.48 0.28
CA GLU A 111 13.86 10.57 -0.44
C GLU A 111 14.94 10.02 -1.39
N ASN A 112 15.39 8.77 -1.20
CA ASN A 112 16.33 8.06 -2.07
C ASN A 112 15.89 6.60 -2.26
N ILE A 113 15.35 6.27 -3.42
CA ILE A 113 14.96 4.89 -3.78
C ILE A 113 16.23 4.14 -4.21
N ASP A 114 16.52 2.99 -3.58
CA ASP A 114 17.62 2.10 -3.96
C ASP A 114 17.12 0.76 -4.53
N ARG A 115 18.05 -0.02 -5.10
CA ARG A 115 17.76 -1.34 -5.69
C ARG A 115 17.10 -2.29 -4.70
N ASN A 116 17.54 -2.31 -3.43
CA ASN A 116 17.00 -3.22 -2.43
C ASN A 116 15.53 -2.89 -2.13
N MET A 117 15.17 -1.61 -2.07
CA MET A 117 13.78 -1.19 -1.89
C MET A 117 12.89 -1.64 -3.07
N VAL A 118 13.38 -1.49 -4.30
CA VAL A 118 12.67 -1.94 -5.51
C VAL A 118 12.51 -3.47 -5.52
N ASP A 119 13.58 -4.22 -5.28
CA ASP A 119 13.56 -5.69 -5.24
C ASP A 119 12.57 -6.21 -4.18
N ARG A 120 12.53 -5.57 -3.01
CA ARG A 120 11.58 -5.93 -1.93
C ARG A 120 10.13 -5.63 -2.31
N ALA A 121 9.88 -4.52 -3.01
CA ALA A 121 8.55 -4.16 -3.49
C ALA A 121 8.07 -5.15 -4.58
N ILE A 122 8.95 -5.51 -5.52
CA ILE A 122 8.69 -6.53 -6.55
C ILE A 122 8.30 -7.85 -5.89
N GLU A 123 9.07 -8.31 -4.90
CA GLU A 123 8.79 -9.57 -4.20
C GLU A 123 7.43 -9.53 -3.46
N LEU A 124 7.09 -8.41 -2.84
CA LEU A 124 5.80 -8.22 -2.18
C LEU A 124 4.64 -8.32 -3.18
N TYR A 125 4.73 -7.62 -4.32
CA TYR A 125 3.69 -7.71 -5.33
C TYR A 125 3.64 -9.06 -6.03
N ARG A 126 4.78 -9.74 -6.25
CA ARG A 126 4.79 -11.11 -6.78
C ARG A 126 4.04 -12.07 -5.86
N ARG A 127 4.24 -11.96 -4.54
CA ARG A 127 3.45 -12.71 -3.55
C ARG A 127 1.96 -12.38 -3.65
N GLY A 128 1.61 -11.09 -3.77
CA GLY A 128 0.23 -10.66 -3.96
C GLY A 128 -0.41 -11.25 -5.22
N VAL A 129 0.27 -11.16 -6.36
CA VAL A 129 -0.18 -11.72 -7.64
C VAL A 129 -0.27 -13.26 -7.59
N ALA A 130 0.56 -13.94 -6.82
CA ALA A 130 0.45 -15.38 -6.62
C ALA A 130 -0.85 -15.77 -5.90
N HIS A 131 -1.30 -14.96 -4.93
CA HIS A 131 -2.58 -15.16 -4.24
C HIS A 131 -3.78 -14.65 -5.05
N PHE A 132 -3.61 -13.55 -5.80
CA PHE A 132 -4.66 -12.90 -6.58
C PHE A 132 -4.23 -12.70 -8.05
N PRO A 133 -4.20 -13.76 -8.85
CA PRO A 133 -3.60 -13.74 -10.20
C PRO A 133 -4.37 -12.91 -11.23
N GLU A 134 -5.62 -12.54 -10.93
CA GLU A 134 -6.53 -11.76 -11.77
C GLU A 134 -6.74 -10.34 -11.21
N ASP A 135 -6.06 -9.99 -10.11
CA ASP A 135 -6.16 -8.67 -9.51
C ASP A 135 -5.42 -7.64 -10.36
N HIS A 136 -6.20 -6.87 -11.12
CA HIS A 136 -5.64 -5.90 -12.04
C HIS A 136 -4.85 -4.79 -11.34
N GLU A 137 -5.16 -4.43 -10.09
CA GLU A 137 -4.41 -3.41 -9.34
C GLU A 137 -3.00 -3.93 -9.01
N LEU A 138 -2.90 -5.16 -8.49
CA LEU A 138 -1.61 -5.78 -8.16
C LEU A 138 -0.78 -6.08 -9.41
N LEU A 139 -1.42 -6.58 -10.47
CA LEU A 139 -0.77 -6.82 -11.76
C LEU A 139 -0.20 -5.52 -12.36
N PHE A 140 -1.01 -4.45 -12.31
CA PHE A 140 -0.60 -3.15 -12.83
C PHE A 140 0.55 -2.57 -12.02
N ALA A 141 0.47 -2.59 -10.69
CA ALA A 141 1.49 -2.05 -9.82
C ALA A 141 2.84 -2.77 -9.96
N LEU A 142 2.81 -4.12 -10.06
CA LEU A 142 4.02 -4.90 -10.36
C LEU A 142 4.60 -4.56 -11.74
N GLY A 143 3.73 -4.43 -12.75
CA GLY A 143 4.16 -4.06 -14.09
C GLY A 143 4.83 -2.69 -14.16
N MET A 144 4.28 -1.70 -13.44
CA MET A 144 4.87 -0.37 -13.33
C MET A 144 6.26 -0.41 -12.69
N LEU A 145 6.43 -1.14 -11.59
CA LEU A 145 7.74 -1.34 -10.94
C LEU A 145 8.81 -1.85 -11.91
N LEU A 146 8.47 -2.86 -12.70
CA LEU A 146 9.40 -3.52 -13.62
C LEU A 146 9.74 -2.65 -14.83
N THR A 147 8.74 -1.92 -15.36
CA THR A 147 8.92 -1.05 -16.55
C THR A 147 9.50 0.32 -16.23
N ARG A 148 9.42 0.80 -14.99
CA ARG A 148 9.85 2.14 -14.57
C ARG A 148 11.01 2.08 -13.60
N ASP A 149 10.76 1.54 -12.40
CA ASP A 149 11.69 1.66 -11.28
C ASP A 149 12.98 0.84 -11.52
N VAL A 150 12.88 -0.36 -12.12
CA VAL A 150 14.06 -1.15 -12.53
C VAL A 150 14.90 -0.41 -13.60
N GLN A 151 14.26 0.41 -14.43
CA GLN A 151 14.95 1.17 -15.47
C GLN A 151 15.66 2.41 -14.92
N SER A 152 15.03 3.08 -13.95
CA SER A 152 15.48 4.35 -13.38
C SER A 152 16.49 4.18 -12.24
N VAL A 153 16.37 3.14 -11.42
CA VAL A 153 17.21 2.96 -10.23
C VAL A 153 18.59 2.38 -10.61
N PRO A 154 19.70 2.95 -10.09
CA PRO A 154 21.03 2.40 -10.32
C PRO A 154 21.19 0.98 -9.74
N GLY A 155 22.03 0.17 -10.38
CA GLY A 155 22.40 -1.16 -9.88
C GLY A 155 21.80 -2.33 -10.67
N TYR A 156 20.88 -2.09 -11.60
CA TYR A 156 20.41 -3.11 -12.55
C TYR A 156 21.24 -3.10 -13.82
N ASP A 157 21.66 -4.28 -14.28
CA ASP A 157 22.35 -4.44 -15.56
C ASP A 157 21.38 -4.40 -16.76
N GLN A 158 21.93 -4.36 -17.98
CA GLN A 158 21.14 -4.26 -19.21
C GLN A 158 20.19 -5.45 -19.41
N VAL A 159 20.62 -6.66 -19.02
CA VAL A 159 19.83 -7.89 -19.21
C VAL A 159 18.68 -7.93 -18.21
N GLU A 160 18.94 -7.57 -16.95
CA GLU A 160 17.91 -7.42 -15.91
C GLU A 160 16.84 -6.41 -16.34
N ARG A 161 17.26 -5.28 -16.90
CA ARG A 161 16.37 -4.22 -17.40
C ARG A 161 15.50 -4.69 -18.56
N GLU A 162 16.06 -5.37 -19.55
CA GLU A 162 15.31 -5.90 -20.69
C GLU A 162 14.29 -6.96 -20.25
N GLN A 163 14.68 -7.88 -19.38
CA GLN A 163 13.78 -8.91 -18.84
C GLN A 163 12.63 -8.30 -18.03
N ALA A 164 12.95 -7.33 -17.16
CA ALA A 164 11.93 -6.63 -16.38
C ALA A 164 10.97 -5.86 -17.30
N MET A 165 11.46 -5.26 -18.38
CA MET A 165 10.62 -4.56 -19.34
C MET A 165 9.60 -5.49 -20.00
N ASP A 166 10.06 -6.65 -20.48
CA ASP A 166 9.21 -7.65 -21.12
C ASP A 166 8.16 -8.22 -20.15
N GLU A 167 8.57 -8.57 -18.94
CA GLU A 167 7.69 -9.07 -17.89
C GLU A 167 6.65 -8.01 -17.49
N GLY A 168 7.10 -6.79 -17.21
CA GLY A 168 6.24 -5.71 -16.77
C GLY A 168 5.21 -5.31 -17.82
N ALA A 169 5.62 -5.24 -19.09
CA ALA A 169 4.69 -5.01 -20.20
C ALA A 169 3.64 -6.13 -20.32
N ALA A 170 4.03 -7.39 -20.12
CA ALA A 170 3.09 -8.51 -20.12
C ALA A 170 2.07 -8.42 -18.96
N LEU A 171 2.52 -8.02 -17.77
CA LEU A 171 1.66 -7.84 -16.59
C LEU A 171 0.68 -6.69 -16.78
N ILE A 172 1.09 -5.56 -17.36
CA ILE A 172 0.20 -4.43 -17.66
C ILE A 172 -0.87 -4.83 -18.68
N ARG A 173 -0.49 -5.57 -19.73
CA ARG A 173 -1.48 -6.15 -20.68
C ARG A 173 -2.43 -7.11 -19.99
N LYS A 174 -1.93 -7.94 -19.07
CA LYS A 174 -2.77 -8.84 -18.26
C LYS A 174 -3.75 -8.04 -17.38
N ALA A 175 -3.29 -7.00 -16.69
CA ALA A 175 -4.14 -6.12 -15.90
C ALA A 175 -5.27 -5.51 -16.75
N ALA A 176 -4.93 -5.02 -17.94
CA ALA A 176 -5.91 -4.48 -18.89
C ALA A 176 -7.01 -5.50 -19.28
N ALA A 177 -6.65 -6.77 -19.43
CA ALA A 177 -7.60 -7.84 -19.72
C ALA A 177 -8.53 -8.16 -18.54
N PHE A 178 -8.07 -8.00 -17.29
CA PHE A 178 -8.85 -8.24 -16.07
C PHE A 178 -9.61 -7.01 -15.57
N GLY A 179 -10.02 -6.12 -16.47
CA GLY A 179 -10.93 -5.03 -16.16
C GLY A 179 -10.28 -3.79 -15.54
N ALA A 180 -8.95 -3.63 -15.67
CA ALA A 180 -8.29 -2.40 -15.24
C ALA A 180 -8.95 -1.16 -15.86
N PRO A 181 -8.90 0.01 -15.20
CA PRO A 181 -9.51 1.25 -15.69
C PRO A 181 -9.15 1.56 -17.16
N PRO A 182 -9.99 2.31 -17.90
CA PRO A 182 -9.77 2.64 -19.31
C PRO A 182 -8.35 3.13 -19.60
N LEU A 183 -7.79 3.91 -18.67
CA LEU A 183 -6.44 4.42 -18.75
C LEU A 183 -5.36 3.32 -18.75
N VAL A 184 -5.48 2.31 -17.88
CA VAL A 184 -4.55 1.17 -17.85
C VAL A 184 -4.65 0.35 -19.13
N ARG A 185 -5.85 0.25 -19.71
CA ARG A 185 -6.05 -0.41 -21.02
C ARG A 185 -5.44 0.39 -22.16
N GLN A 186 -5.55 1.72 -22.12
CA GLN A 186 -4.89 2.61 -23.06
C GLN A 186 -3.36 2.51 -22.93
N LEU A 187 -2.84 2.48 -21.69
CA LEU A 187 -1.43 2.24 -21.41
C LEU A 187 -0.95 0.92 -22.02
N ALA A 188 -1.68 -0.17 -21.78
CA ALA A 188 -1.35 -1.48 -22.34
C ALA A 188 -1.28 -1.50 -23.87
N ALA A 189 -2.05 -0.64 -24.54
CA ALA A 189 -2.04 -0.48 -25.99
C ALA A 189 -0.86 0.38 -26.50
N THR A 190 -0.31 1.26 -25.66
CA THR A 190 0.79 2.19 -26.01
C THR A 190 2.18 1.77 -25.54
N LEU A 191 2.32 0.70 -24.74
CA LEU A 191 3.59 0.21 -24.18
C LEU A 191 4.71 0.14 -25.25
N ILE A 192 5.84 0.85 -25.21
CA ILE A 192 6.46 1.80 -24.27
C ILE A 192 7.25 2.80 -25.13
N SER A 193 6.85 4.08 -25.20
CA SER A 193 7.70 5.15 -25.73
C SER A 193 8.48 5.80 -24.57
N GLU A 194 9.76 6.09 -24.78
CA GLU A 194 10.59 6.83 -23.82
C GLU A 194 9.89 8.13 -23.40
N GLY A 195 9.60 8.26 -22.09
CA GLY A 195 8.99 9.47 -21.50
C GLY A 195 7.54 9.33 -21.00
N GLY A 196 6.84 8.22 -21.27
CA GLY A 196 5.44 8.07 -20.82
C GLY A 196 5.26 7.73 -19.33
N ALA A 197 6.28 7.13 -18.69
CA ALA A 197 6.17 6.49 -17.37
C ALA A 197 5.81 7.43 -16.22
N ASP A 198 6.27 8.69 -16.24
CA ASP A 198 5.97 9.66 -15.19
C ASP A 198 4.54 10.18 -15.29
N GLN A 199 4.07 10.46 -16.50
CA GLN A 199 2.68 10.84 -16.75
C GLN A 199 1.70 9.75 -16.33
N LEU A 200 2.12 8.49 -16.43
CA LEU A 200 1.36 7.31 -16.02
C LEU A 200 1.34 7.11 -14.50
N ALA A 201 2.45 7.36 -13.82
CA ALA A 201 2.52 7.32 -12.35
C ALA A 201 1.59 8.39 -11.73
N ILE A 202 1.56 9.59 -12.32
CA ILE A 202 0.69 10.69 -11.91
C ILE A 202 -0.78 10.26 -11.99
N GLN A 203 -1.22 9.76 -13.13
CA GLN A 203 -2.63 9.40 -13.33
C GLN A 203 -3.06 8.17 -12.50
N PHE A 204 -2.15 7.23 -12.23
CA PHE A 204 -2.41 6.13 -11.30
C PHE A 204 -2.64 6.64 -9.88
N LEU A 205 -1.77 7.52 -9.39
CA LEU A 205 -1.91 8.13 -8.08
C LEU A 205 -3.19 8.99 -7.98
N GLU A 206 -3.59 9.68 -9.05
CA GLU A 206 -4.87 10.39 -9.14
C GLU A 206 -6.07 9.44 -8.99
N SER A 207 -6.07 8.31 -9.71
CA SER A 207 -7.13 7.29 -9.61
C SER A 207 -7.22 6.72 -8.20
N GLN A 208 -6.09 6.41 -7.56
CA GLN A 208 -6.05 5.90 -6.21
C GLN A 208 -6.53 6.95 -5.20
N LEU A 209 -6.21 8.23 -5.43
CA LEU A 209 -6.66 9.33 -4.58
C LEU A 209 -8.17 9.55 -4.67
N LEU A 210 -8.78 9.34 -5.84
CA LEU A 210 -10.24 9.39 -6.02
C LEU A 210 -10.96 8.27 -5.26
N GLN A 211 -10.35 7.08 -5.19
CA GLN A 211 -10.94 5.90 -4.55
C GLN A 211 -10.61 5.78 -3.04
N ALA A 212 -9.61 6.52 -2.56
CA ALA A 212 -9.21 6.48 -1.17
C ALA A 212 -10.28 7.12 -0.26
N GLU A 213 -10.93 6.29 0.55
CA GLU A 213 -11.91 6.70 1.58
C GLU A 213 -11.24 7.20 2.87
N ASP A 214 -10.03 6.70 3.15
CA ASP A 214 -9.27 7.03 4.37
C ASP A 214 -8.43 8.30 4.19
N GLU A 215 -8.60 9.27 5.10
CA GLU A 215 -7.92 10.56 5.04
C GLU A 215 -6.39 10.41 5.19
N ASP A 216 -5.91 9.39 5.89
CA ASP A 216 -4.47 9.15 6.06
C ASP A 216 -3.85 8.60 4.76
N HIS A 217 -4.52 7.64 4.13
CA HIS A 217 -4.15 7.13 2.82
C HIS A 217 -4.20 8.23 1.76
N ARG A 218 -5.21 9.11 1.81
CA ARG A 218 -5.31 10.29 0.93
C ARG A 218 -4.14 11.26 1.13
N ARG A 219 -3.76 11.57 2.38
CA ARG A 219 -2.61 12.46 2.66
C ARG A 219 -1.30 11.88 2.11
N LEU A 220 -1.11 10.58 2.25
CA LEU A 220 0.05 9.88 1.70
C LEU A 220 0.08 9.97 0.17
N LEU A 221 -1.03 9.67 -0.51
CA LEU A 221 -1.14 9.76 -1.98
C LEU A 221 -0.94 11.19 -2.49
N ARG A 222 -1.43 12.22 -1.78
CA ARG A 222 -1.22 13.63 -2.12
C ARG A 222 0.25 14.02 -2.13
N ARG A 223 0.97 13.75 -1.03
CA ARG A 223 2.41 14.05 -0.93
C ARG A 223 3.21 13.37 -2.04
N LYS A 224 2.78 12.18 -2.46
CA LYS A 224 3.40 11.42 -3.56
C LYS A 224 3.19 12.08 -4.91
N LEU A 225 1.97 12.52 -5.19
CA LEU A 225 1.65 13.25 -6.41
C LEU A 225 2.47 14.55 -6.47
N GLU A 226 2.56 15.26 -5.34
CA GLU A 226 3.35 16.48 -5.20
C GLU A 226 4.85 16.27 -5.46
N ALA A 227 5.42 15.15 -5.02
CA ALA A 227 6.83 14.81 -5.28
C ALA A 227 7.13 14.52 -6.77
N ILE A 228 6.15 14.05 -7.54
CA ILE A 228 6.33 13.68 -8.97
C ILE A 228 6.03 14.86 -9.90
N VAL A 229 4.96 15.63 -9.62
CA VAL A 229 4.53 16.76 -10.48
C VAL A 229 5.15 18.09 -10.05
N GLY A 230 5.71 18.16 -8.85
CA GLY A 230 6.12 19.42 -8.21
C GLY A 230 4.94 20.23 -7.67
N GLU A 231 5.23 21.17 -6.77
CA GLU A 231 4.24 21.97 -6.01
C GLU A 231 3.22 22.68 -6.93
N SER A 232 3.69 23.38 -7.97
CA SER A 232 2.80 24.12 -8.90
C SER A 232 1.92 23.21 -9.78
N GLY A 233 2.40 22.00 -10.11
CA GLY A 233 1.63 21.03 -10.86
C GLY A 233 0.54 20.38 -10.01
N PHE A 234 0.88 20.06 -8.75
CA PHE A 234 -0.07 19.56 -7.76
C PHE A 234 -1.17 20.57 -7.44
N GLU A 235 -0.82 21.84 -7.22
CA GLU A 235 -1.80 22.93 -7.01
C GLU A 235 -2.77 23.07 -8.20
N SER A 236 -2.28 22.86 -9.42
CA SER A 236 -3.11 22.92 -10.62
C SER A 236 -4.08 21.75 -10.72
N ILE A 237 -3.66 20.54 -10.36
CA ILE A 237 -4.51 19.34 -10.31
C ILE A 237 -5.57 19.49 -9.20
N GLU A 238 -5.16 19.95 -8.01
CA GLU A 238 -6.09 20.07 -6.89
C GLU A 238 -7.10 21.21 -7.11
N ARG A 239 -6.70 22.27 -7.80
CA ARG A 239 -7.62 23.31 -8.29
C ARG A 239 -8.64 22.75 -9.27
N LEU A 240 -8.20 21.98 -10.28
CA LEU A 240 -9.12 21.32 -11.23
C LEU A 240 -10.12 20.40 -10.52
N ARG A 241 -9.67 19.69 -9.48
CA ARG A 241 -10.54 18.85 -8.67
C ARG A 241 -11.54 19.66 -7.83
N GLN A 242 -11.08 20.74 -7.20
CA GLN A 242 -11.95 21.63 -6.43
C GLN A 242 -13.01 22.28 -7.31
N GLU A 243 -12.63 22.71 -8.51
CA GLU A 243 -13.55 23.23 -9.52
C GLU A 243 -14.57 22.17 -9.94
N PHE A 244 -14.12 20.93 -10.21
CA PHE A 244 -15.00 19.81 -10.55
C PHE A 244 -16.02 19.49 -9.44
N GLU A 245 -15.57 19.42 -8.18
CA GLU A 245 -16.44 19.16 -7.03
C GLU A 245 -17.37 20.33 -6.75
N ALA A 246 -16.90 21.58 -6.87
CA ALA A 246 -17.73 22.76 -6.70
C ALA A 246 -18.84 22.83 -7.77
N GLU A 247 -18.49 22.55 -9.03
CA GLU A 247 -19.44 22.48 -10.15
C GLU A 247 -20.47 21.37 -9.94
N ARG A 248 -20.03 20.18 -9.49
CA ARG A 248 -20.91 19.07 -9.13
C ARG A 248 -21.86 19.44 -7.99
N MET A 249 -21.34 20.03 -6.91
CA MET A 249 -22.15 20.41 -5.75
C MET A 249 -23.15 21.52 -6.07
N ALA A 250 -22.80 22.42 -7.00
CA ALA A 250 -23.70 23.48 -7.45
C ALA A 250 -24.84 22.96 -8.33
N ASN A 251 -24.53 22.06 -9.28
CA ASN A 251 -25.48 21.67 -10.33
C ASN A 251 -26.16 20.32 -10.06
N TYR A 252 -25.43 19.36 -9.49
CA TYR A 252 -25.85 17.96 -9.31
C TYR A 252 -25.37 17.37 -7.97
N PRO A 253 -25.76 17.95 -6.82
CA PRO A 253 -25.18 17.57 -5.53
C PRO A 253 -25.45 16.12 -5.10
N TYR A 254 -26.54 15.55 -5.62
CA TYR A 254 -26.97 14.17 -5.36
C TYR A 254 -26.32 13.13 -6.28
N VAL A 255 -25.56 13.55 -7.29
CA VAL A 255 -24.91 12.65 -8.24
C VAL A 255 -23.52 12.27 -7.73
N PRO A 256 -23.18 10.97 -7.59
CA PRO A 256 -21.84 10.53 -7.23
C PRO A 256 -20.78 11.06 -8.21
N PRO A 257 -19.54 11.37 -7.77
CA PRO A 257 -18.50 11.97 -8.61
C PRO A 257 -18.27 11.22 -9.94
N ASP A 258 -18.24 9.90 -9.88
CA ASP A 258 -17.99 9.03 -11.04
C ASP A 258 -19.09 9.16 -12.11
N LEU A 259 -20.34 9.27 -11.66
CA LEU A 259 -21.49 9.43 -12.56
C LEU A 259 -21.54 10.86 -13.10
N TYR A 260 -21.15 11.85 -12.30
CA TYR A 260 -21.08 13.25 -12.74
C TYR A 260 -20.01 13.46 -13.82
N ALA A 261 -18.86 12.79 -13.72
CA ALA A 261 -17.82 12.84 -14.73
C ALA A 261 -18.33 12.43 -16.12
N LEU A 262 -19.19 11.40 -16.18
CA LEU A 262 -19.81 10.92 -17.43
C LEU A 262 -20.84 11.89 -17.99
N ILE A 263 -21.64 12.52 -17.13
CA ILE A 263 -22.65 13.52 -17.53
C ILE A 263 -21.95 14.77 -18.08
N ARG A 264 -20.97 15.30 -17.35
CA ARG A 264 -20.19 16.47 -17.73
C ARG A 264 -19.48 16.30 -19.06
N ALA A 265 -18.90 15.12 -19.31
CA ALA A 265 -18.24 14.81 -20.58
C ALA A 265 -19.22 14.82 -21.78
N ASN A 266 -20.48 14.46 -21.55
CA ASN A 266 -21.51 14.44 -22.59
C ASN A 266 -22.11 15.83 -22.86
N ASP A 267 -22.18 16.69 -21.84
CA ASP A 267 -22.58 18.10 -21.99
C ASP A 267 -21.52 18.95 -22.69
N LEU A 268 -20.23 18.63 -22.52
CA LEU A 268 -19.12 19.29 -23.23
C LEU A 268 -18.96 18.85 -24.69
N ALA A 269 -19.64 17.78 -25.12
CA ALA A 269 -19.62 17.24 -26.48
C ALA A 269 -20.74 17.80 -27.38
N LYS A 270 -21.57 18.71 -26.87
CA LYS A 270 -22.60 19.45 -27.61
C LYS A 270 -22.18 20.89 -27.87
#